data_AF-I1QRQ8-F1
#
_entry.id   AF-I1QRQ8-F1
#
_cell.length_a   1.000
_cell.length_b   1.000
_cell.length_c   1.000
_cell.angle_alpha   90.00
_cell.angle_beta   90.00
_cell.angle_gamma   90.00
#
_symmetry.space_group_name_H-M   'P 1'
#
loop_
_entity.id
_entity.type
_entity.pdbx_description
1 polymer ?
#
loop_
_entity_poly.entity_id
_entity_poly.type
_entity_poly.pdbx_seq_one_letter_code
_entity_poly.pdbx_strand_id
1 'polypeptide(L)'
;DVAVKDQELKSFDASFIDVDNTMLFGLILAANYLNVPSLLDLACQHMADLIKGKTVQEIRDTFGIVNDFTPEEEEEIRKENEWAFEN
;
A
#
# COMPACT_ATOMS: atom_id res chain seq x y z
N ASP A 1 -8.76 -1.77 -32.17
CA ASP A 1 -8.60 -0.48 -31.47
C ASP A 1 -7.63 -0.68 -30.30
N VAL A 2 -6.61 0.15 -30.16
CA VAL A 2 -5.55 -0.03 -29.14
C VAL A 2 -6.05 0.38 -27.76
N ALA A 3 -6.85 1.45 -27.70
CA ALA A 3 -7.40 1.97 -26.45
C ALA A 3 -8.30 0.97 -25.71
N VAL A 4 -9.05 0.15 -26.46
CA VAL A 4 -9.93 -0.88 -25.88
C VAL A 4 -9.10 -1.97 -25.19
N LYS A 5 -7.99 -2.41 -25.81
CA LYS A 5 -7.09 -3.41 -25.21
C LYS A 5 -6.40 -2.89 -23.96
N ASP A 6 -5.96 -1.63 -23.96
CA ASP A 6 -5.34 -1.02 -22.78
C ASP A 6 -6.32 -0.92 -21.60
N GLN A 7 -7.60 -0.66 -21.88
CA GLN A 7 -8.64 -0.62 -20.87
C GLN A 7 -8.95 -2.01 -20.31
N GLU A 8 -9.00 -3.04 -21.18
CA GLU A 8 -9.16 -4.45 -20.77
C GLU A 8 -8.01 -4.90 -19.86
N LEU A 9 -6.76 -4.56 -20.21
CA LEU A 9 -5.58 -4.87 -19.40
C LEU A 9 -5.63 -4.22 -18.03
N LYS A 10 -5.97 -2.92 -17.94
CA LYS A 10 -6.12 -2.23 -16.65
C LYS A 10 -7.20 -2.85 -15.79
N SER A 11 -8.31 -3.26 -16.40
CA SER A 11 -9.39 -3.95 -15.68
C SER A 11 -8.92 -5.30 -15.15
N PHE A 12 -8.14 -6.04 -15.94
CA PHE A 12 -7.55 -7.30 -15.51
C PHE A 12 -6.57 -7.08 -14.35
N ASP A 13 -5.63 -6.15 -14.47
CA ASP A 13 -4.64 -5.85 -13.44
C ASP A 13 -5.29 -5.47 -12.11
N ALA A 14 -6.34 -4.64 -12.14
CA ALA A 14 -7.11 -4.28 -10.95
C ALA A 14 -7.76 -5.51 -10.29
N SER A 15 -8.32 -6.42 -11.08
CA SER A 15 -8.92 -7.66 -10.56
C SER A 15 -7.91 -8.68 -10.08
N PHE A 16 -6.72 -8.70 -10.71
CA PHE A 16 -5.65 -9.65 -10.40
C PHE A 16 -4.97 -9.31 -9.07
N ILE A 17 -4.79 -8.01 -8.80
CA ILE A 17 -4.09 -7.54 -7.59
C ILE A 17 -5.01 -7.37 -6.38
N ASP A 18 -6.32 -7.50 -6.56
CA ASP A 18 -7.33 -7.52 -5.48
C ASP A 18 -7.28 -8.85 -4.71
N VAL A 19 -6.23 -9.00 -3.91
CA VAL A 19 -5.96 -10.17 -3.07
C VAL A 19 -5.73 -9.72 -1.62
N ASP A 20 -5.78 -10.65 -0.68
CA ASP A 20 -5.47 -10.33 0.71
C ASP A 20 -4.01 -9.86 0.90
N ASN A 21 -3.74 -9.15 1.99
CA ASN A 21 -2.42 -8.59 2.28
C ASN A 21 -1.32 -9.65 2.32
N THR A 22 -1.61 -10.88 2.77
CA THR A 22 -0.62 -11.96 2.85
C THR A 22 -0.18 -12.38 1.45
N MET A 23 -1.13 -12.57 0.54
CA MET A 23 -0.85 -12.86 -0.87
C MET A 23 -0.14 -11.68 -1.54
N LEU A 24 -0.56 -10.44 -1.27
CA LEU A 24 0.06 -9.24 -1.83
C LEU A 24 1.55 -9.14 -1.46
N PHE A 25 1.90 -9.37 -0.19
CA PHE A 25 3.30 -9.43 0.25
C PHE A 25 4.08 -10.54 -0.47
N GLY A 26 3.46 -11.71 -0.63
CA GLY A 26 4.04 -12.83 -1.37
C GLY A 26 4.32 -12.47 -2.84
N LEU A 27 3.38 -11.79 -3.50
CA LEU A 27 3.52 -11.33 -4.88
C LEU A 27 4.65 -10.31 -5.03
N ILE A 28 4.78 -9.35 -4.11
CA ILE A 28 5.88 -8.37 -4.11
C ILE A 28 7.24 -9.08 -4.00
N LEU A 29 7.38 -10.00 -3.05
CA LEU A 29 8.61 -10.75 -2.85
C LEU A 29 8.94 -11.64 -4.05
N ALA A 30 7.95 -12.34 -4.61
CA ALA A 30 8.13 -13.20 -5.78
C ALA A 30 8.48 -12.38 -7.03
N ALA A 31 7.80 -11.26 -7.27
CA ALA A 31 8.06 -10.38 -8.40
C ALA A 31 9.46 -9.77 -8.34
N ASN A 32 9.90 -9.35 -7.14
CA ASN A 32 11.27 -8.88 -6.92
C ASN A 32 12.30 -10.01 -7.15
N TYR A 33 12.05 -11.20 -6.59
CA TYR A 33 12.97 -12.34 -6.74
C TYR A 33 13.10 -12.83 -8.19
N LEU A 34 11.98 -12.90 -8.93
CA LEU A 34 11.94 -13.32 -10.33
C LEU A 34 12.29 -12.20 -11.32
N ASN A 35 12.57 -10.99 -10.81
CA ASN A 35 12.85 -9.79 -11.60
C ASN A 35 11.77 -9.51 -12.66
N VAL A 36 10.52 -9.36 -12.19
CA VAL A 36 9.34 -8.98 -13.00
C VAL A 36 8.90 -7.56 -12.58
N PRO A 37 9.48 -6.49 -13.15
CA PRO A 37 9.29 -5.13 -12.67
C PRO A 37 7.83 -4.66 -12.77
N SER A 38 7.12 -5.01 -13.84
CA SER A 38 5.72 -4.59 -14.03
C SER A 38 4.78 -5.14 -12.96
N LEU A 39 5.01 -6.38 -12.51
CA LEU A 39 4.23 -6.99 -11.43
C LEU A 39 4.60 -6.38 -10.08
N LEU A 40 5.89 -6.09 -9.87
CA LEU A 40 6.35 -5.41 -8.66
C LEU A 40 5.74 -4.01 -8.55
N ASP A 41 5.74 -3.24 -9.64
CA ASP A 41 5.14 -1.90 -9.68
C ASP A 41 3.63 -1.96 -9.41
N LEU A 42 2.90 -2.90 -10.04
CA LEU A 42 1.47 -3.08 -9.81
C LEU A 42 1.16 -3.39 -8.34
N ALA A 43 1.89 -4.33 -7.75
CA ALA A 43 1.66 -4.76 -6.37
C ALA A 43 2.05 -3.67 -5.35
N CYS A 44 3.17 -2.96 -5.57
CA CYS A 44 3.59 -1.84 -4.76
C CYS A 44 2.60 -0.66 -4.85
N GLN A 45 2.05 -0.39 -6.05
CA GLN A 45 1.04 0.65 -6.22
C GLN A 45 -0.24 0.30 -5.46
N HIS A 46 -0.73 -0.93 -5.56
CA HIS A 46 -1.90 -1.37 -4.80
C HIS A 46 -1.68 -1.24 -3.29
N MET A 47 -0.49 -1.62 -2.79
CA MET A 47 -0.12 -1.42 -1.39
C MET A 47 -0.10 0.05 -0.98
N ALA A 48 0.43 0.94 -1.83
CA ALA A 48 0.42 2.38 -1.59
C ALA A 48 -1.02 2.93 -1.53
N ASP A 49 -1.92 2.44 -2.38
CA ASP A 49 -3.32 2.84 -2.40
C ASP A 49 -4.07 2.39 -1.14
N LEU A 50 -3.68 1.26 -0.52
CA LEU A 50 -4.21 0.81 0.77
C LEU A 50 -3.79 1.72 1.94
N ILE A 51 -2.67 2.43 1.81
CA ILE A 51 -2.15 3.35 2.84
C ILE A 51 -2.72 4.76 2.64
N LYS A 52 -2.89 5.16 1.38
CA LYS A 52 -3.24 6.53 1.01
C LYS A 52 -4.58 6.96 1.63
N GLY A 53 -4.55 8.08 2.35
CA GLY A 53 -5.74 8.70 2.95
C GLY A 53 -6.26 8.00 4.21
N LYS A 54 -5.59 6.93 4.68
CA LYS A 54 -5.91 6.31 5.96
C LYS A 54 -5.22 7.02 7.11
N THR A 55 -5.86 7.02 8.28
CA THR A 55 -5.24 7.47 9.52
C THR A 55 -4.15 6.50 9.98
N VAL A 56 -3.23 6.98 10.83
CA VAL A 56 -2.18 6.14 11.42
C VAL A 56 -2.76 4.91 12.11
N GLN A 57 -3.88 5.05 12.81
CA GLN A 57 -4.53 3.93 13.48
C GLN A 57 -5.09 2.90 12.49
N GLU A 58 -5.79 3.35 11.44
CA GLU A 58 -6.33 2.43 10.43
C GLU A 58 -5.23 1.70 9.66
N ILE A 59 -4.09 2.35 9.40
CA ILE A 59 -2.91 1.70 8.81
C ILE A 59 -2.39 0.62 9.76
N ARG A 60 -2.19 0.95 11.04
CA ARG A 60 -1.74 -0.02 12.05
C ARG A 60 -2.67 -1.23 12.13
N ASP A 61 -3.99 -1.00 12.17
CA ASP A 61 -4.97 -2.08 12.23
C ASP A 61 -4.99 -2.93 10.95
N THR A 62 -4.91 -2.30 9.77
CA THR A 62 -4.92 -2.99 8.47
C THR A 62 -3.70 -3.91 8.31
N PHE A 63 -2.53 -3.48 8.79
CA PHE A 63 -1.27 -4.21 8.63
C PHE A 63 -0.85 -4.99 9.89
N GLY A 64 -1.65 -4.96 10.96
CA GLY A 64 -1.34 -5.64 12.21
C GLY A 64 -0.10 -5.09 12.93
N ILE A 65 0.18 -3.79 12.76
CA ILE A 65 1.34 -3.13 13.36
C ILE A 65 1.01 -2.71 14.79
N VAL A 66 1.79 -3.21 15.74
CA VAL A 66 1.69 -2.79 17.15
C VAL A 66 2.33 -1.41 17.30
N ASN A 67 1.64 -0.49 17.97
CA ASN A 67 2.24 0.78 18.36
C ASN A 67 3.26 0.55 19.47
N ASP A 68 4.53 0.79 19.18
CA ASP A 68 5.67 0.60 20.08
C ASP A 68 6.20 1.92 20.66
N PHE A 69 5.58 3.05 20.33
CA PHE A 69 5.91 4.35 20.91
C PHE A 69 5.28 4.53 22.30
N THR A 70 6.03 5.20 23.17
CA THR A 70 5.45 5.78 24.39
C THR A 70 4.50 6.93 24.05
N PRO A 71 3.55 7.29 24.93
CA PRO A 71 2.66 8.43 24.70
C PRO A 71 3.41 9.74 24.43
N GLU A 72 4.53 9.96 25.13
CA GLU A 72 5.37 11.14 24.96
C GLU A 72 6.08 11.15 23.60
N GLU A 73 6.64 10.02 23.16
CA GLU A 73 7.27 9.91 21.83
C GLU A 73 6.25 10.09 20.71
N GLU A 74 5.05 9.52 20.83
CA GLU A 74 3.99 9.71 19.84
C GLU A 74 3.54 11.17 19.78
N GLU A 75 3.45 11.86 20.91
CA GLU A 75 3.10 13.29 20.96
C GLU A 75 4.17 14.15 20.27
N GLU A 76 5.45 13.92 20.54
CA GLU A 76 6.54 14.66 19.90
C GLU A 76 6.58 14.41 18.39
N ILE A 77 6.45 13.16 17.94
CA ILE A 77 6.35 12.83 16.49
C ILE A 77 5.13 13.51 15.87
N ARG A 78 4.00 13.56 16.58
CA ARG A 78 2.78 14.22 16.08
C ARG A 78 2.98 15.73 15.94
N LYS A 79 3.65 16.38 16.91
CA LYS A 79 4.02 17.81 16.84
C LYS A 79 4.95 18.09 15.66
N GLU A 80 6.00 17.27 15.48
CA GLU A 80 6.93 17.42 14.35
C GLU A 80 6.24 17.23 12.99
N ASN A 81 5.19 16.41 12.93
CA ASN A 81 4.45 16.09 11.71
C ASN A 81 3.06 16.73 11.66
N GLU A 82 2.82 17.84 12.36
CA GLU A 82 1.55 18.57 12.37
C GLU A 82 1.03 18.86 10.95
N TRP A 83 1.92 19.21 10.03
CA TRP A 83 1.64 19.45 8.61
C TRP A 83 0.90 18.31 7.90
N ALA A 84 1.03 17.07 8.38
CA ALA A 84 0.38 15.89 7.80
C ALA A 84 -1.03 15.65 8.35
N PHE A 85 -1.38 16.30 9.47
CA PHE A 85 -2.66 16.16 10.16
C PHE A 85 -3.55 17.41 10.03
N GLU A 86 -2.96 18.55 9.67
CA GLU A 86 -3.69 19.78 9.36
C GLU A 86 -4.29 19.72 7.94
N ASN A 87 -5.59 19.40 7.85
CA ASN A 87 -6.44 19.71 6.69
C ASN A 87 -7.77 20.30 7.17
#